data_AF-A0A964HGX3-F1
#
_entry.id   AF-A0A964HGX3-F1
#
_cell.length_a   1.000
_cell.length_b   1.000
_cell.length_c   1.000
_cell.angle_alpha   90.00
_cell.angle_beta   90.00
_cell.angle_gamma   90.00
#
_symmetry.space_group_name_H-M   'P 1'
#
loop_
_entity.id
_entity.type
_entity.pdbx_description
1 polymer ?
#
loop_
_entity_poly.entity_id
_entity_poly.type
_entity_poly.pdbx_seq_one_letter_code
_entity_poly.pdbx_strand_id
1 'polypeptide(L)'
;MKVLRTLVTLAVSMLAIIGAVQAQTYSPEAISSLRYMIEEEKLAGDVYRSFGVLYPTIMPFRNIPRSEDTHVAALVGQAQLAGVDVTDLTSLAAGHFQNQTLQSLYGTLVAQGRTSSFAALTVGKNIEILDISDLTNAMALVPTNSSLYGVYGNLRNASNNHLNAFNNWLAMTPPPPVPEPETYALMVAGLGLIGAIARRRNSSKNPATSQQHIFPGSIA
;
A
#
# COMPACT_ATOMS: atom_id res chain seq x y z
N MET A 1 -32.15 23.40 76.68
CA MET A 1 -31.23 22.54 75.90
C MET A 1 -31.86 22.25 74.54
N LYS A 2 -31.49 22.98 73.49
CA LYS A 2 -31.81 22.64 72.10
C LYS A 2 -30.51 22.76 71.31
N VAL A 3 -29.96 21.62 70.93
CA VAL A 3 -28.67 21.51 70.24
C VAL A 3 -28.93 21.73 68.75
N LEU A 4 -28.36 22.81 68.20
CA LEU A 4 -28.39 23.15 66.79
C LEU A 4 -27.40 22.22 66.06
N ARG A 5 -27.90 21.38 65.15
CA ARG A 5 -27.07 20.51 64.30
C ARG A 5 -26.87 21.19 62.95
N THR A 6 -25.70 21.79 62.77
CA THR A 6 -25.23 22.30 61.47
C THR A 6 -24.73 21.12 60.64
N LEU A 7 -25.43 20.77 59.56
CA LEU A 7 -24.95 19.84 58.54
C LEU A 7 -24.18 20.64 57.50
N VAL A 8 -22.86 20.45 57.46
CA VAL A 8 -22.00 20.91 56.35
C VAL A 8 -22.01 19.80 55.31
N THR A 9 -22.77 19.97 54.23
CA THR A 9 -22.66 19.13 53.04
C THR A 9 -21.45 19.58 52.22
N LEU A 10 -20.39 18.78 52.24
CA LEU A 10 -19.24 18.94 51.36
C LEU A 10 -19.58 18.31 50.00
N ALA A 11 -19.89 19.15 49.00
CA ALA A 11 -20.03 18.69 47.63
C ALA A 11 -18.63 18.57 47.02
N VAL A 12 -18.17 17.34 46.81
CA VAL A 12 -16.95 17.06 46.03
C VAL A 12 -17.36 16.97 44.56
N SER A 13 -17.15 18.05 43.80
CA SER A 13 -17.27 18.06 42.35
C SER A 13 -16.06 17.36 41.74
N MET A 14 -16.21 16.08 41.37
CA MET A 14 -15.20 15.34 40.64
C MET A 14 -15.28 15.72 39.15
N LEU A 15 -14.42 16.65 38.73
CA LEU A 15 -14.28 17.03 37.32
C LEU A 15 -13.46 15.94 36.60
N ALA A 16 -14.14 15.01 35.95
CA ALA A 16 -13.49 14.04 35.07
C ALA A 16 -13.01 14.77 33.80
N ILE A 17 -11.71 15.05 33.72
CA ILE A 17 -11.07 15.46 32.46
C ILE A 17 -10.98 14.20 31.59
N ILE A 18 -12.03 13.91 30.82
CA ILE A 18 -11.93 12.97 29.71
C ILE A 18 -11.15 13.72 28.63
N GLY A 19 -9.85 13.46 28.54
CA GLY A 19 -9.07 13.90 27.39
C GLY A 19 -9.67 13.26 26.15
N ALA A 20 -10.33 14.04 25.30
CA ALA A 20 -10.74 13.57 23.99
C ALA A 20 -9.46 13.18 23.25
N VAL A 21 -9.31 11.88 22.95
CA VAL A 21 -8.31 11.42 21.98
C VAL A 21 -8.75 12.04 20.66
N GLN A 22 -8.14 13.17 20.29
CA GLN A 22 -8.38 13.78 19.00
C GLN A 22 -7.87 12.78 17.95
N ALA A 23 -8.77 12.35 17.06
CA ALA A 23 -8.39 11.52 15.94
C ALA A 23 -7.23 12.19 15.19
N GLN A 24 -6.18 11.43 14.87
CA GLN A 24 -5.06 11.95 14.11
C GLN A 24 -5.59 12.35 12.72
N THR A 25 -5.65 13.65 12.43
CA THR A 25 -6.14 14.14 11.15
C THR A 25 -5.01 14.18 10.14
N TYR A 26 -5.21 13.55 8.98
CA TYR A 26 -4.33 13.63 7.82
C TYR A 26 -5.01 14.41 6.69
N SER A 27 -4.23 14.90 5.72
CA SER A 27 -4.80 15.56 4.55
C SER A 27 -5.60 14.57 3.68
N PRO A 28 -6.55 15.03 2.84
CA PRO A 28 -7.25 14.17 1.90
C PRO A 28 -6.32 13.35 1.00
N GLU A 29 -5.20 13.93 0.57
CA GLU A 29 -4.19 13.27 -0.24
C GLU A 29 -3.49 12.15 0.52
N ALA A 30 -3.14 12.38 1.79
CA ALA A 30 -2.55 11.37 2.67
C ALA A 30 -3.55 10.21 2.96
N ILE A 31 -4.84 10.51 3.14
CA ILE A 31 -5.87 9.49 3.29
C ILE A 31 -6.08 8.69 2.00
N SER A 32 -6.12 9.35 0.85
CA SER A 32 -6.17 8.67 -0.46
C SER A 32 -4.97 7.75 -0.66
N SER A 33 -3.76 8.23 -0.30
CA SER A 33 -2.55 7.41 -0.34
C SER A 33 -2.60 6.22 0.62
N LEU A 34 -3.11 6.40 1.85
CA LEU A 34 -3.26 5.31 2.81
C LEU A 34 -4.19 4.21 2.27
N ARG A 35 -5.35 4.59 1.72
CA ARG A 35 -6.28 3.65 1.11
C ARG A 35 -5.66 2.90 -0.06
N TYR A 36 -4.90 3.61 -0.90
CA TYR A 36 -4.17 2.98 -2.00
C TYR A 36 -3.14 1.96 -1.48
N MET A 37 -2.32 2.33 -0.47
CA MET A 37 -1.31 1.40 0.07
C MET A 37 -1.95 0.14 0.66
N ILE A 38 -3.13 0.25 1.30
CA ILE A 38 -3.87 -0.94 1.79
C ILE A 38 -4.18 -1.90 0.63
N GLU A 39 -4.65 -1.39 -0.50
CA GLU A 39 -4.95 -2.23 -1.67
C GLU A 39 -3.69 -2.74 -2.39
N GLU A 40 -2.59 -1.98 -2.40
CA GLU A 40 -1.32 -2.39 -3.00
C GLU A 40 -0.67 -3.55 -2.22
N GLU A 41 -0.63 -3.48 -0.90
CA GLU A 41 -0.17 -4.56 -0.01
C GLU A 41 -1.06 -5.81 -0.14
N LYS A 42 -2.39 -5.61 -0.24
CA LYS A 42 -3.33 -6.71 -0.56
C LYS A 42 -3.02 -7.33 -1.92
N LEU A 43 -2.71 -6.52 -2.93
CA LEU A 43 -2.33 -7.00 -4.27
C LEU A 43 -1.07 -7.85 -4.21
N ALA A 44 -0.04 -7.41 -3.49
CA ALA A 44 1.18 -8.18 -3.28
C ALA A 44 0.85 -9.55 -2.67
N GLY A 45 0.11 -9.56 -1.55
CA GLY A 45 -0.30 -10.78 -0.87
C GLY A 45 -1.11 -11.74 -1.76
N ASP A 46 -2.10 -11.22 -2.49
CA ASP A 46 -2.95 -12.01 -3.39
C ASP A 46 -2.17 -12.60 -4.58
N VAL A 47 -1.25 -11.82 -5.18
CA VAL A 47 -0.37 -12.31 -6.25
C VAL A 47 0.57 -13.40 -5.73
N TYR A 48 1.19 -13.20 -4.56
CA TYR A 48 2.13 -14.16 -4.00
C TYR A 48 1.44 -15.47 -3.61
N ARG A 49 0.23 -15.43 -3.05
CA ARG A 49 -0.57 -16.64 -2.80
C ARG A 49 -0.91 -17.39 -4.08
N SER A 50 -1.31 -16.68 -5.13
CA SER A 50 -1.58 -17.27 -6.45
C SER A 50 -0.35 -18.02 -6.98
N PHE A 51 0.84 -17.42 -6.88
CA PHE A 51 2.08 -18.08 -7.27
C PHE A 51 2.54 -19.17 -6.32
N GLY A 52 2.22 -19.09 -5.02
CA GLY A 52 2.51 -20.15 -4.05
C GLY A 52 1.78 -21.45 -4.35
N VAL A 53 0.61 -21.39 -4.99
CA VAL A 53 -0.11 -22.57 -5.49
C VAL A 53 0.59 -23.18 -6.71
N LEU A 54 1.10 -22.35 -7.63
CA LEU A 54 1.72 -22.79 -8.87
C LEU A 54 3.18 -23.26 -8.69
N TYR A 55 3.91 -22.61 -7.78
CA TYR A 55 5.33 -22.81 -7.54
C TYR A 55 5.62 -23.09 -6.05
N PRO A 56 5.11 -24.21 -5.49
CA PRO A 56 5.09 -24.46 -4.05
C PRO A 56 6.48 -24.61 -3.41
N THR A 57 7.53 -24.82 -4.22
CA THR A 57 8.92 -24.93 -3.76
C THR A 57 9.63 -23.58 -3.65
N ILE A 58 9.06 -22.51 -4.21
CA ILE A 58 9.64 -21.17 -4.18
C ILE A 58 9.25 -20.49 -2.87
N MET A 59 10.21 -20.44 -1.96
CA MET A 59 10.01 -20.00 -0.58
C MET A 59 9.45 -18.57 -0.42
N PRO A 60 9.84 -17.56 -1.23
CA PRO A 60 9.22 -16.23 -1.21
C PRO A 60 7.70 -16.28 -1.26
N PHE A 61 7.11 -17.04 -2.19
CA PHE A 61 5.64 -17.12 -2.35
C PHE A 61 4.92 -17.84 -1.21
N ARG A 62 5.64 -18.55 -0.34
CA ARG A 62 5.07 -19.21 0.85
C ARG A 62 5.17 -18.35 2.10
N ASN A 63 6.26 -17.59 2.23
CA ASN A 63 6.59 -16.89 3.46
C ASN A 63 6.13 -15.43 3.43
N ILE A 64 6.37 -14.74 2.32
CA ILE A 64 6.12 -13.30 2.16
C ILE A 64 4.63 -12.94 2.27
N PRO A 65 3.64 -13.71 1.75
CA PRO A 65 2.23 -13.34 1.89
C PRO A 65 1.75 -13.11 3.33
N ARG A 66 2.37 -13.74 4.33
CA ARG A 66 2.04 -13.52 5.75
C ARG A 66 2.56 -12.16 6.25
N SER A 67 3.68 -11.69 5.69
CA SER A 67 4.18 -10.33 5.89
C SER A 67 3.20 -9.33 5.29
N GLU A 68 2.71 -9.58 4.07
CA GLU A 68 1.73 -8.70 3.42
C GLU A 68 0.42 -8.59 4.22
N ASP A 69 -0.09 -9.69 4.80
CA ASP A 69 -1.24 -9.63 5.71
C ASP A 69 -0.96 -8.69 6.91
N THR A 70 0.29 -8.71 7.42
CA THR A 70 0.72 -7.87 8.54
C THR A 70 0.83 -6.40 8.12
N HIS A 71 1.29 -6.12 6.89
CA HIS A 71 1.33 -4.78 6.32
C HIS A 71 -0.09 -4.21 6.18
N VAL A 72 -1.00 -4.96 5.56
CA VAL A 72 -2.42 -4.59 5.43
C VAL A 72 -3.03 -4.30 6.81
N ALA A 73 -2.82 -5.19 7.79
CA ALA A 73 -3.35 -5.00 9.14
C ALA A 73 -2.80 -3.74 9.82
N ALA A 74 -1.49 -3.45 9.64
CA ALA A 74 -0.88 -2.25 10.19
C ALA A 74 -1.47 -0.97 9.58
N LEU A 75 -1.66 -0.93 8.26
CA LEU A 75 -2.27 0.21 7.56
C LEU A 75 -3.74 0.39 7.92
N VAL A 76 -4.51 -0.69 8.02
CA VAL A 76 -5.91 -0.66 8.50
C VAL A 76 -5.98 -0.09 9.92
N GLY A 77 -5.07 -0.49 10.80
CA GLY A 77 -4.97 0.09 12.14
C GLY A 77 -4.72 1.60 12.13
N GLN A 78 -3.85 2.08 11.23
CA GLN A 78 -3.64 3.53 11.07
C GLN A 78 -4.88 4.24 10.52
N ALA A 79 -5.63 3.61 9.60
CA ALA A 79 -6.88 4.16 9.07
C ALA A 79 -7.93 4.30 10.20
N GLN A 80 -8.05 3.29 11.07
CA GLN A 80 -8.93 3.32 12.23
C GLN A 80 -8.57 4.44 13.21
N LEU A 81 -7.27 4.63 13.51
CA LEU A 81 -6.80 5.73 14.37
C LEU A 81 -7.08 7.12 13.77
N ALA A 82 -7.15 7.21 12.44
CA ALA A 82 -7.51 8.42 11.72
C ALA A 82 -9.03 8.58 11.49
N GLY A 83 -9.86 7.64 11.97
CA GLY A 83 -11.31 7.65 11.76
C GLY A 83 -11.75 7.40 10.31
N VAL A 84 -10.93 6.71 9.52
CA VAL A 84 -11.22 6.38 8.12
C VAL A 84 -11.74 4.96 7.99
N ASP A 85 -12.97 4.82 7.48
CA ASP A 85 -13.55 3.52 7.14
C ASP A 85 -12.90 2.95 5.87
N VAL A 86 -12.38 1.74 5.96
CA VAL A 86 -11.71 1.00 4.88
C VAL A 86 -12.36 -0.37 4.64
N THR A 87 -13.56 -0.59 5.17
CA THR A 87 -14.29 -1.87 5.02
C THR A 87 -14.63 -2.20 3.56
N ASP A 88 -14.81 -1.19 2.72
CA ASP A 88 -15.01 -1.34 1.27
C ASP A 88 -13.77 -1.88 0.54
N LEU A 89 -12.59 -1.82 1.16
CA LEU A 89 -11.34 -2.40 0.68
C LEU A 89 -11.12 -3.81 1.25
N THR A 90 -11.30 -3.97 2.56
CA THR A 90 -10.94 -5.20 3.28
C THR A 90 -11.99 -6.32 3.18
N SER A 91 -13.22 -6.00 2.79
CA SER A 91 -14.28 -6.98 2.55
C SER A 91 -14.21 -7.64 1.17
N LEU A 92 -13.36 -7.12 0.26
CA LEU A 92 -13.22 -7.67 -1.08
C LEU A 92 -12.48 -9.01 -1.05
N ALA A 93 -12.96 -9.95 -1.85
CA ALA A 93 -12.32 -11.25 -2.03
C ALA A 93 -10.90 -11.12 -2.62
N ALA A 94 -10.11 -12.19 -2.50
CA ALA A 94 -8.78 -12.25 -3.11
C ALA A 94 -8.86 -11.99 -4.62
N GLY A 95 -7.94 -11.17 -5.14
CA GLY A 95 -7.91 -10.76 -6.55
C GLY A 95 -8.92 -9.68 -6.95
N HIS A 96 -9.74 -9.19 -6.00
CA HIS A 96 -10.67 -8.09 -6.21
C HIS A 96 -10.21 -6.80 -5.49
N PHE A 97 -10.31 -5.67 -6.19
CA PHE A 97 -9.84 -4.36 -5.75
C PHE A 97 -10.87 -3.27 -6.12
N GLN A 98 -11.06 -2.29 -5.24
CA GLN A 98 -11.81 -1.07 -5.54
C GLN A 98 -11.07 -0.23 -6.59
N ASN A 99 -9.75 -0.09 -6.41
CA ASN A 99 -8.93 0.66 -7.34
C ASN A 99 -8.80 -0.09 -8.68
N GLN A 100 -9.44 0.45 -9.72
CA GLN A 100 -9.45 -0.16 -11.06
C GLN A 100 -8.07 -0.28 -11.72
N THR A 101 -7.13 0.59 -11.35
CA THR A 101 -5.74 0.48 -11.79
C THR A 101 -5.06 -0.73 -11.14
N LEU A 102 -5.24 -0.95 -9.84
CA LEU A 102 -4.74 -2.15 -9.15
C LEU A 102 -5.46 -3.42 -9.61
N GLN A 103 -6.76 -3.36 -9.90
CA GLN A 103 -7.51 -4.48 -10.47
C GLN A 103 -6.93 -4.94 -11.81
N SER A 104 -6.59 -3.98 -12.69
CA SER A 104 -5.98 -4.26 -14.00
C SER A 104 -4.54 -4.77 -13.85
N LEU A 105 -3.80 -4.20 -12.89
CA LEU A 105 -2.44 -4.62 -12.57
C LEU A 105 -2.42 -6.07 -12.08
N TYR A 106 -3.29 -6.45 -11.14
CA TYR A 106 -3.40 -7.81 -10.63
C TYR A 106 -3.56 -8.83 -11.76
N GLY A 107 -4.49 -8.60 -12.68
CA GLY A 107 -4.73 -9.49 -13.82
C GLY A 107 -3.49 -9.65 -14.70
N THR A 108 -2.82 -8.54 -15.02
CA THR A 108 -1.58 -8.54 -15.80
C THR A 108 -0.47 -9.32 -15.11
N LEU A 109 -0.25 -9.08 -13.82
CA LEU A 109 0.83 -9.69 -13.05
C LEU A 109 0.62 -11.20 -12.90
N VAL A 110 -0.60 -11.64 -12.59
CA VAL A 110 -0.92 -13.06 -12.49
C VAL A 110 -0.77 -13.77 -13.83
N ALA A 111 -1.22 -13.15 -14.93
CA ALA A 111 -1.03 -13.69 -16.27
C ALA A 111 0.46 -13.84 -16.62
N GLN A 112 1.27 -12.83 -16.33
CA GLN A 112 2.71 -12.86 -16.57
C GLN A 112 3.41 -13.95 -15.74
N GLY A 113 3.15 -14.03 -14.44
CA GLY A 113 3.84 -14.99 -13.57
C GLY A 113 3.39 -16.44 -13.76
N ARG A 114 2.24 -16.69 -14.37
CA ARG A 114 1.81 -18.04 -14.76
C ARG A 114 2.65 -18.66 -15.88
N THR A 115 3.42 -17.87 -16.62
CA THR A 115 4.21 -18.37 -17.76
C THR A 115 5.41 -19.21 -17.32
N SER A 116 6.06 -18.86 -16.22
CA SER A 116 7.20 -19.59 -15.65
C SER A 116 7.53 -19.14 -14.23
N SER A 117 8.26 -19.97 -13.49
CA SER A 117 8.80 -19.60 -12.17
C SER A 117 9.70 -18.36 -12.24
N PHE A 118 10.50 -18.22 -13.30
CA PHE A 118 11.32 -17.03 -13.54
C PHE A 118 10.47 -15.77 -13.71
N ALA A 119 9.40 -15.85 -14.51
CA ALA A 119 8.47 -14.73 -14.68
C ALA A 119 7.74 -14.38 -13.38
N ALA A 120 7.31 -15.38 -12.60
CA ALA A 120 6.69 -15.15 -11.29
C ALA A 120 7.63 -14.43 -10.32
N LEU A 121 8.88 -14.89 -10.21
CA LEU A 121 9.89 -14.25 -9.37
C LEU A 121 10.20 -12.81 -9.83
N THR A 122 10.17 -12.58 -11.14
CA THR A 122 10.33 -11.24 -11.74
C THR A 122 9.14 -10.34 -11.39
N VAL A 123 7.92 -10.86 -11.43
CA VAL A 123 6.71 -10.16 -10.96
C VAL A 123 6.86 -9.79 -9.48
N GLY A 124 7.27 -10.74 -8.64
CA GLY A 124 7.51 -10.48 -7.21
C GLY A 124 8.51 -9.36 -6.98
N LYS A 125 9.69 -9.45 -7.60
CA LYS A 125 10.69 -8.37 -7.58
C LYS A 125 10.10 -7.00 -7.98
N ASN A 126 9.30 -6.96 -9.04
CA ASN A 126 8.78 -5.70 -9.57
C ASN A 126 7.69 -5.09 -8.68
N ILE A 127 6.88 -5.92 -8.01
CA ILE A 127 5.93 -5.46 -6.99
C ILE A 127 6.69 -4.78 -5.85
N GLU A 128 7.75 -5.41 -5.33
CA GLU A 128 8.52 -4.83 -4.22
C GLU A 128 9.19 -3.50 -4.60
N ILE A 129 9.65 -3.36 -5.84
CA ILE A 129 10.20 -2.08 -6.33
C ILE A 129 9.12 -0.99 -6.38
N LEU A 130 7.91 -1.35 -6.85
CA LEU A 130 6.78 -0.43 -6.88
C LEU A 130 6.43 0.00 -5.45
N ASP A 131 6.25 -0.96 -4.55
CA ASP A 131 5.88 -0.72 -3.15
C ASP A 131 6.91 0.16 -2.41
N ILE A 132 8.22 -0.10 -2.56
CA ILE A 132 9.27 0.77 -1.98
C ILE A 132 9.17 2.21 -2.48
N SER A 133 8.92 2.39 -3.78
CA SER A 133 8.75 3.72 -4.38
C SER A 133 7.53 4.42 -3.81
N ASP A 134 6.45 3.67 -3.67
CA ASP A 134 5.14 4.15 -3.31
C ASP A 134 4.97 4.44 -1.81
N LEU A 135 5.61 3.66 -0.94
CA LEU A 135 5.81 3.96 0.46
C LEU A 135 6.67 5.19 0.68
N THR A 136 7.79 5.33 -0.05
CA THR A 136 8.61 6.55 0.00
C THR A 136 7.79 7.77 -0.42
N ASN A 137 6.92 7.58 -1.40
CA ASN A 137 6.02 8.61 -1.87
C ASN A 137 4.94 8.97 -0.84
N ALA A 138 4.38 8.00 -0.14
CA ALA A 138 3.35 8.18 0.89
C ALA A 138 3.92 8.83 2.17
N MET A 139 5.16 8.50 2.55
CA MET A 139 5.87 9.12 3.68
C MET A 139 6.00 10.64 3.52
N ALA A 140 6.13 11.14 2.29
CA ALA A 140 6.23 12.58 2.02
C ALA A 140 4.90 13.35 2.23
N LEU A 141 3.78 12.64 2.42
CA LEU A 141 2.44 13.23 2.60
C LEU A 141 2.02 13.33 4.08
N VAL A 142 2.83 12.82 5.01
CA VAL A 142 2.47 12.74 6.44
C VAL A 142 3.56 13.35 7.33
N PRO A 143 3.22 13.89 8.52
CA PRO A 143 4.21 14.42 9.45
C PRO A 143 5.22 13.34 9.88
N THR A 144 6.51 13.68 9.92
CA THR A 144 7.60 12.74 10.24
C THR A 144 7.54 12.18 11.66
N ASN A 145 6.84 12.87 12.57
CA ASN A 145 6.58 12.43 13.94
C ASN A 145 5.26 11.65 14.11
N SER A 146 4.53 11.39 13.03
CA SER A 146 3.27 10.65 13.09
C SER A 146 3.48 9.13 13.13
N SER A 147 2.53 8.39 13.74
CA SER A 147 2.57 6.93 13.76
C SER A 147 2.59 6.34 12.35
N LEU A 148 1.78 6.88 11.43
CA LEU A 148 1.71 6.43 10.04
C LEU A 148 3.05 6.59 9.29
N TYR A 149 3.81 7.66 9.54
CA TYR A 149 5.16 7.79 8.96
C TYR A 149 6.09 6.65 9.40
N GLY A 150 6.03 6.29 10.69
CA GLY A 150 6.78 5.15 11.23
C GLY A 150 6.34 3.81 10.64
N VAL A 151 5.03 3.60 10.47
CA VAL A 151 4.48 2.39 9.82
C VAL A 151 4.97 2.29 8.39
N TYR A 152 4.85 3.35 7.57
CA TYR A 152 5.37 3.33 6.20
C TYR A 152 6.87 3.05 6.12
N GLY A 153 7.66 3.60 7.05
CA GLY A 153 9.09 3.31 7.13
C GLY A 153 9.38 1.83 7.41
N ASN A 154 8.60 1.21 8.29
CA ASN A 154 8.74 -0.22 8.63
C ASN A 154 8.35 -1.12 7.46
N LEU A 155 7.21 -0.83 6.81
CA LEU A 155 6.77 -1.54 5.60
C LEU A 155 7.86 -1.45 4.54
N ARG A 156 8.39 -0.26 4.26
CA ARG A 156 9.43 -0.08 3.23
C ARG A 156 10.68 -0.89 3.52
N ASN A 157 11.07 -1.01 4.79
CA ASN A 157 12.20 -1.85 5.19
C ASN A 157 11.89 -3.34 4.98
N ALA A 158 10.66 -3.78 5.23
CA ALA A 158 10.20 -5.14 4.94
C ALA A 158 10.19 -5.42 3.43
N SER A 159 9.66 -4.53 2.60
CA SER A 159 9.66 -4.65 1.13
C SER A 159 11.08 -4.73 0.56
N ASN A 160 12.06 -4.03 1.16
CA ASN A 160 13.47 -4.22 0.81
C ASN A 160 13.99 -5.64 1.12
N ASN A 161 13.55 -6.24 2.23
CA ASN A 161 13.90 -7.63 2.55
C ASN A 161 13.23 -8.62 1.59
N HIS A 162 11.99 -8.36 1.20
CA HIS A 162 11.27 -9.15 0.19
C HIS A 162 11.94 -9.06 -1.18
N LEU A 163 12.31 -7.84 -1.61
CA LEU A 163 13.07 -7.59 -2.83
C LEU A 163 14.37 -8.39 -2.86
N ASN A 164 15.11 -8.39 -1.76
CA ASN A 164 16.33 -9.19 -1.61
C ASN A 164 16.03 -10.69 -1.72
N ALA A 165 14.95 -11.17 -1.11
CA ALA A 165 14.53 -12.57 -1.20
C ALA A 165 14.20 -12.98 -2.65
N PHE A 166 13.46 -12.14 -3.39
CA PHE A 166 13.16 -12.40 -4.81
C PHE A 166 14.43 -12.36 -5.67
N ASN A 167 15.32 -11.39 -5.46
CA ASN A 167 16.59 -11.31 -6.19
C ASN A 167 17.48 -12.55 -5.95
N ASN A 168 17.56 -13.04 -4.71
CA ASN A 168 18.32 -14.24 -4.38
C ASN A 168 17.76 -15.49 -5.09
N TRP A 169 16.43 -15.62 -5.17
CA TRP A 169 15.81 -16.72 -5.90
C TRP A 169 15.96 -16.59 -7.42
N LEU A 170 15.89 -15.37 -7.96
CA LEU A 170 16.17 -15.12 -9.38
C LEU A 170 17.60 -15.51 -9.76
N ALA A 171 18.58 -15.22 -8.90
CA ALA A 171 19.98 -15.60 -9.15
C ALA A 171 20.18 -17.12 -9.28
N MET A 172 19.30 -17.92 -8.66
CA MET A 172 19.30 -19.39 -8.71
C MET A 172 18.33 -19.97 -9.75
N THR A 173 17.48 -19.13 -10.36
CA THR A 173 16.46 -19.53 -11.32
C THR A 173 16.84 -18.97 -12.69
N PRO A 174 17.49 -19.75 -13.57
CA PRO A 174 17.86 -19.24 -14.88
C PRO A 174 16.59 -18.90 -15.70
N PRO A 175 16.64 -17.87 -16.57
CA PRO A 175 15.57 -17.62 -17.52
C PRO A 175 15.43 -18.83 -18.47
N PRO A 176 14.23 -19.07 -19.02
CA PRO A 176 14.05 -20.11 -20.02
C PRO A 176 14.98 -19.86 -21.24
N PRO A 177 15.54 -20.91 -21.88
CA PRO A 177 16.56 -20.78 -22.94
C PRO A 177 16.12 -19.94 -24.15
N VAL A 178 14.83 -20.00 -24.48
CA VAL A 178 14.17 -19.16 -25.47
C VAL A 178 12.78 -18.85 -24.93
N PRO A 179 12.48 -17.61 -24.53
CA PRO A 179 11.13 -17.22 -24.18
C PRO A 179 10.28 -17.15 -25.45
N GLU A 180 9.07 -17.70 -25.40
CA GLU A 180 8.09 -17.51 -26.48
C GLU A 180 7.81 -16.00 -26.68
N PRO A 181 7.58 -15.51 -27.91
CA PRO A 181 7.32 -14.08 -28.17
C PRO A 181 6.21 -13.48 -27.30
N GLU A 182 5.20 -14.28 -26.97
CA GLU A 182 4.10 -13.92 -26.08
C GLU A 182 4.58 -13.66 -24.64
N THR A 183 5.56 -14.43 -24.15
CA THR A 183 6.16 -14.22 -22.82
C THR A 183 6.91 -12.89 -22.77
N TYR A 184 7.64 -12.53 -23.82
CA TYR A 184 8.27 -11.20 -23.94
C TYR A 184 7.23 -10.08 -23.96
N ALA A 185 6.18 -10.24 -24.75
CA ALA A 185 5.12 -9.23 -24.85
C ALA A 185 4.45 -8.98 -23.50
N LEU A 186 4.13 -10.04 -22.74
CA LEU A 186 3.56 -9.93 -21.40
C LEU A 186 4.52 -9.28 -20.39
N MET A 187 5.81 -9.63 -20.44
CA MET A 187 6.82 -9.01 -19.57
C MET A 187 6.95 -7.51 -19.85
N VAL A 188 7.02 -7.11 -21.12
CA VAL A 188 7.10 -5.70 -21.52
C VAL A 188 5.82 -4.97 -21.16
N ALA A 189 4.65 -5.59 -21.37
CA ALA A 189 3.36 -5.01 -20.99
C ALA A 189 3.26 -4.81 -19.46
N GLY A 190 3.70 -5.79 -18.67
CA GLY A 190 3.74 -5.68 -17.20
C GLY A 190 4.66 -4.56 -16.72
N LEU A 191 5.88 -4.48 -17.26
CA LEU A 191 6.81 -3.39 -16.93
C LEU A 191 6.28 -2.03 -17.37
N GLY A 192 5.68 -1.95 -18.55
CA GLY A 192 5.05 -0.73 -19.06
C GLY A 192 3.90 -0.27 -18.17
N LEU A 193 3.07 -1.20 -17.71
CA LEU A 193 1.95 -0.90 -16.80
C LEU A 193 2.45 -0.42 -15.44
N ILE A 194 3.41 -1.10 -14.82
CA ILE A 194 4.02 -0.67 -13.55
C ILE A 194 4.65 0.72 -13.71
N GLY A 195 5.39 0.95 -14.80
CA GLY A 195 5.99 2.26 -15.09
C GLY A 195 4.95 3.37 -15.26
N ALA A 196 3.81 3.08 -15.91
CA ALA A 196 2.71 4.03 -16.06
C ALA A 196 2.04 4.35 -14.72
N ILE A 197 1.86 3.34 -13.86
CA ILE A 197 1.31 3.49 -12.50
C ILE A 197 2.23 4.37 -11.65
N ALA A 198 3.51 4.03 -11.57
CA ALA A 198 4.51 4.82 -10.84
C ALA A 198 4.58 6.27 -11.35
N ARG A 199 4.54 6.49 -12.67
CA ARG A 199 4.53 7.83 -13.26
C ARG A 199 3.27 8.62 -12.88
N ARG A 200 2.08 8.02 -12.97
CA ARG A 200 0.82 8.66 -12.61
C ARG A 200 0.85 9.16 -11.17
N ARG A 201 1.39 8.35 -10.26
CA ARG A 201 1.56 8.72 -8.84
C ARG A 201 2.53 9.87 -8.61
N ASN A 202 3.58 9.98 -9.42
CA ASN A 202 4.48 11.14 -9.38
C ASN A 202 3.84 12.41 -9.95
N SER A 203 3.04 12.30 -11.02
CA SER A 203 2.36 13.46 -11.62
C SER A 203 1.28 14.06 -10.71
N SER A 204 0.56 13.26 -9.92
CA SER A 204 -0.41 13.76 -8.93
C SER A 204 0.22 14.59 -7.80
N LYS A 205 1.55 14.57 -7.67
CA LYS A 205 2.29 15.37 -6.68
C LYS A 205 2.68 16.76 -7.17
N ASN A 206 2.71 16.99 -8.49
CA ASN A 206 3.16 18.23 -9.10
C ASN A 206 2.12 18.75 -10.12
N PRO A 207 0.97 19.26 -9.67
CA PRO A 207 -0.08 19.76 -10.58
C PRO A 207 0.37 20.99 -11.41
N ALA A 208 1.46 21.66 -11.02
CA ALA A 208 1.93 22.91 -11.60
C ALA A 208 2.44 22.82 -13.06
N THR A 209 2.67 21.62 -13.62
CA THR A 209 3.18 21.46 -14.99
C THR A 209 2.10 21.20 -16.06
N SER A 210 0.82 21.17 -15.70
CA SER A 210 -0.28 20.86 -16.65
C SER A 210 -1.10 22.07 -17.11
N GLN A 211 -0.78 23.29 -16.65
CA GLN A 211 -1.56 24.51 -16.90
C GLN A 211 -0.74 25.66 -17.53
N GLN A 212 0.26 25.35 -18.36
CA GLN A 212 0.87 26.36 -19.22
C GLN A 212 0.91 25.84 -20.66
N HIS A 213 -0.20 25.98 -21.38
CA HIS A 213 -0.23 26.21 -22.83
C HIS A 213 -1.69 26.37 -23.31
N ILE A 214 -2.44 27.33 -22.76
CA ILE A 214 -3.58 27.93 -23.46
C ILE A 214 -3.56 29.43 -23.16
N PHE A 215 -2.93 30.21 -24.04
CA PHE A 215 -3.25 31.63 -24.18
C PHE A 215 -4.10 31.80 -25.45
N PRO A 216 -5.34 32.31 -25.35
CA PRO A 216 -6.10 32.75 -26.51
C PRO A 216 -5.86 34.25 -26.76
N GLY A 217 -5.78 34.61 -28.05
CA GLY A 217 -5.93 35.99 -28.56
C GLY A 217 -4.61 36.73 -28.75
N SER A 218 -4.48 37.67 -29.68
CA SER A 218 -5.34 38.14 -30.75
C SER A 218 -4.41 38.99 -31.62
N ILE A 219 -4.31 38.71 -32.92
CA ILE A 219 -3.64 39.61 -33.86
C ILE A 219 -4.75 40.42 -34.53
N ALA A 220 -4.71 41.72 -34.27
CA ALA A 220 -5.24 42.74 -35.17
C ALA A 220 -4.31 42.87 -36.38
#